data_AF-A0A946ZTS6-F1
#
_entry.id   AF-A0A946ZTS6-F1
#
_cell.length_a   1.000
_cell.length_b   1.000
_cell.length_c   1.000
_cell.angle_alpha   90.00
_cell.angle_beta   90.00
_cell.angle_gamma   90.00
#
_symmetry.space_group_name_H-M   'P 1'
#
loop_
_entity.id
_entity.type
_entity.pdbx_description
1 polymer ?
#
loop_
_entity_poly.entity_id
_entity_poly.type
_entity_poly.pdbx_seq_one_letter_code
_entity_poly.pdbx_strand_id
1 'polypeptide(L)'
;QWHSMLQNIRPQYVLGNSLVYKYDKETSFLGGNEFLNFDTSDLRAPTAAISRIEFEDLYQHYLFPDIFRYDREYTYFPDINGDFLIRTLQGEEVSREAEYTEVHFTLPYTERLGLDEVYIYGKYNNYALEEENKMSYNETTGNMEATLLLKQGFYNYSYALKRADGQLDLNAVGGNFHFTENNYLILVYYRDFGELYDGIIGIGTANSSTITN
;
A
#
# COMPACT_ATOMS: atom_id res chain seq x y z
N GLN A 1 -5.88 -2.60 -6.34
CA GLN A 1 -4.89 -1.73 -6.98
C GLN A 1 -4.92 -2.03 -8.49
N TRP A 2 -4.83 -1.02 -9.38
CA TRP A 2 -5.11 -1.25 -10.82
C TRP A 2 -4.02 -2.02 -11.57
N HIS A 3 -2.74 -1.82 -11.22
CA HIS A 3 -1.62 -2.49 -11.89
C HIS A 3 -1.58 -4.01 -11.64
N SER A 4 -2.20 -4.49 -10.55
CA SER A 4 -2.27 -5.90 -10.17
C SER A 4 -3.62 -6.55 -10.49
N MET A 5 -4.48 -5.90 -11.29
CA MET A 5 -5.81 -6.43 -11.58
C MET A 5 -5.74 -7.70 -12.44
N LEU A 6 -6.57 -8.68 -12.12
CA LEU A 6 -6.78 -9.86 -12.95
C LEU A 6 -7.96 -9.57 -13.87
N GLN A 7 -7.72 -9.64 -15.18
CA GLN A 7 -8.68 -9.26 -16.22
C GLN A 7 -8.76 -10.32 -17.32
N ASN A 8 -9.79 -10.22 -18.18
CA ASN A 8 -10.04 -11.15 -19.28
C ASN A 8 -10.24 -12.61 -18.84
N ILE A 9 -10.82 -12.79 -17.65
CA ILE A 9 -11.12 -14.10 -17.07
C ILE A 9 -12.45 -14.59 -17.65
N ARG A 10 -12.46 -15.83 -18.17
CA ARG A 10 -13.68 -16.44 -18.70
C ARG A 10 -14.46 -17.12 -17.58
N PRO A 11 -15.79 -17.20 -17.60
CA PRO A 11 -16.51 -18.03 -16.65
C PRO A 11 -16.23 -19.52 -16.90
N GLN A 12 -16.16 -20.34 -15.83
CA GLN A 12 -16.04 -21.80 -15.96
C GLN A 12 -17.39 -22.45 -16.27
N TYR A 13 -18.48 -21.87 -15.76
CA TYR A 13 -19.82 -22.39 -15.98
C TYR A 13 -20.79 -21.25 -16.33
N VAL A 14 -21.69 -21.54 -17.25
CA VAL A 14 -22.85 -20.69 -17.57
C VAL A 14 -24.10 -21.48 -17.18
N LEU A 15 -24.76 -21.06 -16.11
CA LEU A 15 -25.93 -21.73 -15.53
C LEU A 15 -27.15 -20.84 -15.71
N GLY A 16 -27.84 -20.99 -16.84
CA GLY A 16 -28.94 -20.10 -17.22
C GLY A 16 -28.45 -18.67 -17.33
N ASN A 17 -28.91 -17.80 -16.43
CA ASN A 17 -28.53 -16.38 -16.38
C ASN A 17 -27.38 -16.10 -15.39
N SER A 18 -26.68 -17.12 -14.91
CA SER A 18 -25.57 -16.98 -13.95
C SER A 18 -24.24 -17.40 -14.57
N LEU A 19 -23.24 -16.52 -14.43
CA LEU A 19 -21.84 -16.81 -14.77
C LEU A 19 -21.10 -17.19 -13.49
N VAL A 20 -20.42 -18.34 -13.50
CA VAL A 20 -19.72 -18.87 -12.31
C VAL A 20 -18.22 -18.88 -12.53
N TYR A 21 -17.50 -18.24 -11.62
CA TYR A 21 -16.04 -18.17 -11.56
C TYR A 21 -15.60 -18.85 -10.25
N LYS A 22 -15.01 -20.05 -10.36
CA LYS A 22 -14.51 -20.89 -9.26
C LYS A 22 -13.10 -21.38 -9.59
N TYR A 23 -12.22 -20.44 -9.93
CA TYR A 23 -10.84 -20.74 -10.24
C TYR A 23 -10.00 -20.85 -8.97
N ASP A 24 -9.05 -21.78 -8.99
CA ASP A 24 -8.06 -21.90 -7.92
C ASP A 24 -6.84 -20.99 -8.17
N LYS A 25 -6.52 -20.68 -9.44
CA LYS A 25 -5.30 -19.96 -9.81
C LYS A 25 -5.57 -18.63 -10.53
N GLU A 26 -6.47 -18.63 -11.49
CA GLU A 26 -6.70 -17.51 -12.40
C GLU A 26 -7.32 -16.29 -11.72
N THR A 27 -8.01 -16.52 -10.60
CA THR A 27 -8.58 -15.48 -9.73
C THR A 27 -7.85 -15.39 -8.38
N SER A 28 -6.63 -15.94 -8.30
CA SER A 28 -5.83 -15.94 -7.06
C SER A 28 -4.93 -14.72 -6.98
N PHE A 29 -4.87 -14.13 -5.79
CA PHE A 29 -3.95 -13.03 -5.47
C PHE A 29 -2.95 -13.50 -4.43
N LEU A 30 -1.79 -12.85 -4.40
CA LEU A 30 -0.93 -12.90 -3.22
C LEU A 30 -1.66 -12.15 -2.09
N GLY A 31 -1.66 -12.71 -0.88
CA GLY A 31 -2.31 -12.11 0.29
C GLY A 31 -1.54 -10.93 0.89
N GLY A 32 -0.24 -10.84 0.65
CA GLY A 32 0.60 -9.74 1.13
C GLY A 32 0.71 -9.70 2.65
N ASN A 33 0.84 -8.50 3.21
CA ASN A 33 0.78 -8.27 4.66
C ASN A 33 0.10 -6.94 4.91
N GLU A 34 -0.37 -6.72 6.13
CA GLU A 34 -0.99 -5.46 6.54
C GLU A 34 -0.02 -4.29 6.31
N PHE A 35 -0.53 -3.16 5.84
CA PHE A 35 0.29 -1.97 5.64
C PHE A 35 0.86 -1.47 6.97
N LEU A 36 2.09 -0.95 6.92
CA LEU A 36 2.65 -0.17 8.02
C LEU A 36 1.90 1.15 8.11
N ASN A 37 1.94 1.79 9.28
CA ASN A 37 1.28 3.07 9.46
C ASN A 37 2.05 4.03 10.35
N PHE A 38 1.77 5.31 10.16
CA PHE A 38 2.18 6.39 11.04
C PHE A 38 1.11 7.49 11.06
N ASP A 39 1.23 8.38 12.03
CA ASP A 39 0.27 9.46 12.21
C ASP A 39 0.95 10.76 12.65
N THR A 40 0.81 11.79 11.81
CA THR A 40 1.32 13.17 12.02
C THR A 40 0.21 14.19 12.27
N SER A 41 -0.98 13.72 12.67
CA SER A 41 -2.14 14.57 12.95
C SER A 41 -1.88 15.63 14.03
N ASP A 42 -0.98 15.33 14.96
CA ASP A 42 -0.39 16.29 15.89
C ASP A 42 1.09 16.46 15.55
N LEU A 43 1.48 17.66 15.12
CA LEU A 43 2.85 17.98 14.70
C LEU A 43 3.89 17.86 15.81
N ARG A 44 3.46 17.85 17.07
CA ARG A 44 4.36 17.96 18.23
C ARG A 44 4.37 16.72 19.11
N ALA A 45 3.46 15.78 18.86
CA ALA A 45 3.31 14.59 19.67
C ALA A 45 3.78 13.35 18.89
N PRO A 46 4.83 12.64 19.35
CA PRO A 46 5.22 11.38 18.74
C PRO A 46 4.15 10.32 18.97
N THR A 47 3.79 9.59 17.91
CA THR A 47 2.95 8.40 17.99
C THR A 47 3.83 7.14 18.02
N ALA A 48 3.22 5.95 18.08
CA ALA A 48 3.95 4.68 18.22
C ALA A 48 4.99 4.43 17.10
N ALA A 49 4.78 5.01 15.91
CA ALA A 49 5.68 4.87 14.77
C ALA A 49 6.76 5.97 14.72
N ILE A 50 6.63 7.07 15.48
CA ILE A 50 7.52 8.22 15.41
C ILE A 50 8.55 8.15 16.55
N SER A 51 9.82 8.10 16.17
CA SER A 51 10.95 8.05 17.10
C SER A 51 11.36 9.44 17.62
N ARG A 52 11.29 10.46 16.76
CA ARG A 52 11.71 11.82 17.06
C ARG A 52 10.97 12.81 16.18
N ILE A 53 10.73 14.00 16.74
CA ILE A 53 10.20 15.16 16.02
C ILE A 53 11.18 16.31 16.19
N GLU A 54 11.52 16.98 15.09
CA GLU A 54 12.30 18.21 15.09
C GLU A 54 11.54 19.30 14.33
N PHE A 55 11.85 20.55 14.62
CA PHE A 55 11.31 21.68 13.89
C PHE A 55 12.46 22.45 13.24
N GLU A 56 12.44 22.53 11.92
CA GLU A 56 13.32 23.36 11.10
C GLU A 56 12.46 24.42 10.39
N ASP A 57 12.43 24.43 9.05
CA ASP A 57 11.46 25.20 8.27
C ASP A 57 10.07 24.52 8.26
N LEU A 58 10.06 23.19 8.31
CA LEU A 58 8.89 22.32 8.50
C LEU A 58 9.14 21.35 9.65
N TYR A 59 8.07 20.77 10.21
CA TYR A 59 8.21 19.67 11.15
C TYR A 59 8.78 18.43 10.46
N GLN A 60 9.85 17.91 11.05
CA GLN A 60 10.56 16.71 10.64
C GLN A 60 10.11 15.55 11.54
N HIS A 61 9.42 14.57 10.98
CA HIS A 61 8.96 13.38 11.70
C HIS A 61 9.83 12.19 11.31
N TYR A 62 10.65 11.72 12.25
CA TYR A 62 11.52 10.57 12.03
C TYR A 62 10.81 9.31 12.51
N LEU A 63 10.48 8.42 11.59
CA LEU A 63 9.89 7.13 11.95
C LEU A 63 10.94 6.22 12.59
N PHE A 64 10.50 5.25 13.40
CA PHE A 64 11.38 4.15 13.80
C PHE A 64 11.81 3.36 12.55
N PRO A 65 13.05 2.83 12.51
CA PRO A 65 13.45 1.94 11.43
C PRO A 65 12.54 0.72 11.34
N ASP A 66 11.98 0.49 10.15
CA ASP A 66 11.13 -0.65 9.89
C ASP A 66 11.95 -1.95 9.81
N ILE A 67 11.23 -3.07 9.84
CA ILE A 67 11.83 -4.40 9.83
C ILE A 67 11.26 -5.23 8.68
N PHE A 68 12.07 -6.16 8.19
CA PHE A 68 11.57 -7.22 7.32
C PHE A 68 10.63 -8.14 8.10
N ARG A 69 9.46 -8.39 7.52
CA ARG A 69 8.39 -9.23 8.07
C ARG A 69 8.13 -10.48 7.22
N TYR A 70 8.81 -10.65 6.09
CA TYR A 70 8.56 -11.74 5.14
C TYR A 70 8.82 -13.15 5.68
N ASP A 71 9.70 -13.30 6.66
CA ASP A 71 10.10 -14.55 7.30
C ASP A 71 9.61 -14.68 8.75
N ARG A 72 8.78 -13.73 9.19
CA ARG A 72 8.20 -13.71 10.54
C ARG A 72 6.83 -14.35 10.56
N GLU A 73 6.40 -14.78 11.74
CA GLU A 73 5.02 -15.19 11.95
C GLU A 73 4.07 -14.01 11.74
N TYR A 74 2.91 -14.30 11.13
CA TYR A 74 1.87 -13.29 10.94
C TYR A 74 1.40 -12.74 12.28
N THR A 75 1.42 -11.41 12.40
CA THR A 75 0.85 -10.70 13.54
C THR A 75 -0.25 -9.80 13.03
N TYR A 76 -1.42 -9.87 13.66
CA TYR A 76 -2.52 -8.98 13.35
C TYR A 76 -2.10 -7.52 13.57
N PHE A 77 -2.16 -6.72 12.52
CA PHE A 77 -1.74 -5.32 12.51
C PHE A 77 -2.78 -4.50 11.71
N PRO A 78 -3.95 -4.20 12.30
CA PRO A 78 -5.05 -3.61 11.54
C PRO A 78 -4.68 -2.28 10.91
N ASP A 79 -5.14 -2.10 9.68
CA ASP A 79 -4.86 -0.95 8.84
C ASP A 79 -6.16 -0.41 8.20
N ILE A 80 -6.05 0.51 7.24
CA ILE A 80 -7.17 0.97 6.39
C ILE A 80 -6.95 0.55 4.94
N ASN A 81 -6.38 -0.64 4.72
CA ASN A 81 -6.10 -1.26 3.43
C ASN A 81 -5.30 -0.37 2.48
N GLY A 82 -4.25 0.26 3.00
CA GLY A 82 -3.35 1.13 2.21
C GLY A 82 -3.85 2.56 2.04
N ASP A 83 -5.00 2.92 2.59
CA ASP A 83 -5.55 4.27 2.50
C ASP A 83 -4.82 5.27 3.43
N PHE A 84 -5.16 6.54 3.27
CA PHE A 84 -4.68 7.62 4.12
C PHE A 84 -5.82 8.56 4.48
N LEU A 85 -5.69 9.24 5.62
CA LEU A 85 -6.66 10.20 6.11
C LEU A 85 -5.93 11.48 6.53
N ILE A 86 -6.05 12.51 5.70
CA ILE A 86 -5.62 13.85 6.06
C ILE A 86 -6.45 14.31 7.25
N ARG A 87 -5.78 14.71 8.34
CA ARG A 87 -6.41 15.26 9.53
C ARG A 87 -5.38 16.06 10.35
N THR A 88 -5.87 17.01 11.13
CA THR A 88 -5.07 17.79 12.09
C THR A 88 -5.84 17.86 13.40
N LEU A 89 -5.15 17.79 14.54
CA LEU A 89 -5.80 17.88 15.86
C LEU A 89 -5.97 19.32 16.35
N GLN A 90 -5.26 20.27 15.73
CA GLN A 90 -5.28 21.69 16.10
C GLN A 90 -6.15 22.55 15.19
N GLY A 91 -6.63 22.01 14.08
CA GLY A 91 -7.50 22.71 13.12
C GLY A 91 -8.94 22.19 13.14
N GLU A 92 -9.88 23.06 12.78
CA GLU A 92 -11.28 22.72 12.52
C GLU A 92 -11.49 22.33 11.05
N GLU A 93 -10.80 23.01 10.12
CA GLU A 93 -10.96 22.86 8.68
C GLU A 93 -9.73 22.18 8.04
N VAL A 94 -9.69 20.85 8.18
CA VAL A 94 -8.59 19.96 7.74
C VAL A 94 -8.07 20.27 6.33
N SER A 95 -8.97 20.57 5.38
CA SER A 95 -8.58 20.82 3.99
C SER A 95 -7.64 22.02 3.83
N ARG A 96 -7.74 23.01 4.72
CA ARG A 96 -6.99 24.28 4.67
C ARG A 96 -5.95 24.42 5.77
N GLU A 97 -6.17 23.77 6.90
CA GLU A 97 -5.39 23.99 8.12
C GLU A 97 -4.38 22.88 8.41
N ALA A 98 -4.50 21.71 7.78
CA ALA A 98 -3.47 20.69 7.87
C ALA A 98 -2.20 21.15 7.13
N GLU A 99 -1.07 21.10 7.83
CA GLU A 99 0.24 21.50 7.33
C GLU A 99 0.92 20.36 6.55
N TYR A 100 2.01 20.67 5.86
CA TYR A 100 2.93 19.66 5.32
C TYR A 100 4.10 19.45 6.26
N THR A 101 4.56 18.21 6.34
CA THR A 101 5.66 17.76 7.19
C THR A 101 6.60 16.89 6.38
N GLU A 102 7.89 16.96 6.68
CA GLU A 102 8.86 16.04 6.13
C GLU A 102 8.86 14.76 6.98
N VAL A 103 8.57 13.63 6.36
CA VAL A 103 8.53 12.32 7.03
C VAL A 103 9.72 11.49 6.58
N HIS A 104 10.56 11.10 7.53
CA HIS A 104 11.77 10.33 7.28
C HIS A 104 11.51 8.85 7.52
N PHE A 105 11.66 8.08 6.45
CA PHE A 105 11.51 6.62 6.43
C PHE A 105 12.88 5.97 6.49
N THR A 106 12.97 4.84 7.20
CA THR A 106 14.21 4.09 7.32
C THR A 106 13.92 2.60 7.25
N LEU A 107 14.62 1.90 6.36
CA LEU A 107 14.59 0.44 6.22
C LEU A 107 16.02 -0.08 6.23
N PRO A 108 16.39 -1.04 7.10
CA PRO A 108 17.72 -1.64 7.09
C PRO A 108 18.08 -2.23 5.73
N TYR A 109 19.32 -2.04 5.27
CA TYR A 109 19.77 -2.71 4.06
C TYR A 109 20.01 -4.20 4.33
N THR A 110 19.62 -5.05 3.37
CA THR A 110 19.93 -6.48 3.40
C THR A 110 20.30 -6.94 2.00
N GLU A 111 21.06 -8.04 1.90
CA GLU A 111 21.44 -8.65 0.60
C GLU A 111 20.22 -9.00 -0.27
N ARG A 112 19.04 -9.19 0.35
CA ARG A 112 17.78 -9.45 -0.34
C ARG A 112 17.32 -8.26 -1.19
N LEU A 113 17.61 -7.03 -0.79
CA LEU A 113 17.33 -5.84 -1.60
C LEU A 113 18.27 -5.79 -2.81
N GLY A 114 19.50 -6.29 -2.67
CA GLY A 114 20.48 -6.34 -3.75
C GLY A 114 20.71 -4.97 -4.39
N LEU A 115 20.48 -4.90 -5.71
CA LEU A 115 20.55 -3.68 -6.52
C LEU A 115 19.15 -3.20 -6.96
N ASP A 116 18.09 -3.77 -6.39
CA ASP A 116 16.72 -3.41 -6.75
C ASP A 116 16.37 -2.02 -6.23
N GLU A 117 15.51 -1.32 -6.98
CA GLU A 117 15.01 -0.02 -6.56
C GLU A 117 13.93 -0.21 -5.49
N VAL A 118 14.09 0.41 -4.32
CA VAL A 118 13.14 0.33 -3.21
C VAL A 118 12.34 1.62 -3.15
N TYR A 119 11.01 1.50 -3.06
CA TYR A 119 10.11 2.65 -2.97
C TYR A 119 9.21 2.56 -1.73
N ILE A 120 8.93 3.71 -1.12
CA ILE A 120 7.83 3.86 -0.16
C ILE A 120 6.53 3.80 -0.96
N TYR A 121 5.67 2.85 -0.66
CA TYR A 121 4.54 2.49 -1.51
C TYR A 121 3.21 2.63 -0.77
N GLY A 122 2.28 3.44 -1.31
CA GLY A 122 0.97 3.65 -0.70
C GLY A 122 -0.02 4.41 -1.58
N LYS A 123 -1.26 4.56 -1.11
CA LYS A 123 -2.34 5.19 -1.90
C LYS A 123 -2.21 6.71 -2.00
N TYR A 124 -1.43 7.35 -1.13
CA TYR A 124 -1.26 8.80 -1.08
C TYR A 124 -0.76 9.41 -2.40
N ASN A 125 0.03 8.67 -3.17
CA ASN A 125 0.45 9.03 -4.54
C ASN A 125 -0.11 8.05 -5.57
N ASN A 126 -1.27 7.45 -5.29
CA ASN A 126 -1.92 6.45 -6.15
C ASN A 126 -1.01 5.25 -6.50
N TYR A 127 -0.19 4.81 -5.55
CA TYR A 127 0.71 3.66 -5.71
C TYR A 127 1.75 3.85 -6.83
N ALA A 128 2.10 5.09 -7.15
CA ALA A 128 3.10 5.40 -8.16
C ALA A 128 4.53 5.14 -7.63
N LEU A 129 5.43 4.76 -8.55
CA LEU A 129 6.86 4.61 -8.29
C LEU A 129 7.58 5.77 -8.97
N GLU A 130 7.88 6.80 -8.20
CA GLU A 130 8.43 8.08 -8.65
C GLU A 130 9.76 8.34 -7.92
N GLU A 131 10.55 9.30 -8.38
CA GLU A 131 11.86 9.54 -7.76
C GLU A 131 11.70 10.07 -6.32
N GLU A 132 10.60 10.77 -6.05
CA GLU A 132 10.25 11.38 -4.77
C GLU A 132 9.99 10.36 -3.66
N ASN A 133 9.51 9.16 -3.99
CA ASN A 133 9.30 8.09 -3.02
C ASN A 133 10.32 6.95 -3.14
N LYS A 134 11.37 7.12 -3.93
CA LYS A 134 12.49 6.18 -4.02
C LYS A 134 13.41 6.31 -2.82
N MET A 135 13.78 5.18 -2.24
CA MET A 135 14.76 5.14 -1.15
C MET A 135 16.18 5.10 -1.69
N SER A 136 17.07 5.78 -0.97
CA SER A 136 18.50 5.83 -1.26
C SER A 136 19.28 5.11 -0.16
N TYR A 137 20.35 4.42 -0.54
CA TYR A 137 21.24 3.80 0.43
C TYR A 137 22.15 4.87 1.06
N ASN A 138 22.12 4.97 2.38
CA ASN A 138 23.00 5.85 3.14
C ASN A 138 24.21 5.06 3.66
N GLU A 139 25.39 5.33 3.10
CA GLU A 139 26.64 4.65 3.46
C GLU A 139 27.07 4.87 4.93
N THR A 140 26.61 5.96 5.55
CA THR A 140 26.98 6.30 6.94
C THR A 140 26.18 5.47 7.93
N THR A 141 24.88 5.28 7.68
CA THR A 141 23.98 4.54 8.57
C THR A 141 23.85 3.07 8.19
N GLY A 142 24.15 2.71 6.93
CA GLY A 142 23.95 1.38 6.37
C GLY A 142 22.48 1.05 6.07
N ASN A 143 21.60 2.06 6.02
CA ASN A 143 20.17 1.88 5.81
C ASN A 143 19.73 2.44 4.46
N MET A 144 18.58 1.97 3.98
CA MET A 144 17.78 2.65 2.98
C MET A 144 16.98 3.76 3.66
N GLU A 145 17.05 4.96 3.12
CA GLU A 145 16.41 6.16 3.67
C GLU A 145 15.69 6.96 2.57
N ALA A 146 14.54 7.53 2.92
CA ALA A 146 13.79 8.45 2.08
C ALA A 146 13.10 9.50 2.94
N THR A 147 12.95 10.71 2.41
CA THR A 147 12.20 11.78 3.05
C THR A 147 11.09 12.21 2.10
N LEU A 148 9.84 12.16 2.57
CA LEU A 148 8.67 12.54 1.78
C LEU A 148 7.96 13.72 2.45
N LEU A 149 7.64 14.73 1.64
CA LEU A 149 6.78 15.84 2.04
C LEU A 149 5.31 15.40 2.01
N LEU A 150 4.74 15.16 3.19
CA LEU A 150 3.38 14.66 3.35
C LEU A 150 2.52 15.62 4.16
N LYS A 151 1.25 15.77 3.78
CA LYS A 151 0.29 16.57 4.54
C LYS A 151 -0.07 15.86 5.85
N GLN A 152 -0.36 16.57 6.93
CA GLN A 152 -0.70 15.95 8.21
C GLN A 152 -1.82 14.91 8.09
N GLY A 153 -1.64 13.78 8.78
CA GLY A 153 -2.69 12.80 8.93
C GLY A 153 -2.18 11.41 9.23
N PHE A 154 -3.09 10.45 9.10
CA PHE A 154 -2.79 9.03 9.22
C PHE A 154 -2.50 8.44 7.84
N TYR A 155 -1.42 7.69 7.71
CA TYR A 155 -1.01 7.08 6.43
C TYR A 155 -0.76 5.60 6.61
N ASN A 156 -1.25 4.81 5.65
CA ASN A 156 -0.71 3.49 5.39
C ASN A 156 0.35 3.54 4.30
N TYR A 157 1.39 2.74 4.49
CA TYR A 157 2.46 2.56 3.53
C TYR A 157 3.06 1.16 3.64
N SER A 158 3.81 0.78 2.63
CA SER A 158 4.59 -0.46 2.56
C SER A 158 5.81 -0.21 1.69
N TYR A 159 6.53 -1.25 1.33
CA TYR A 159 7.71 -1.15 0.47
C TYR A 159 7.49 -1.95 -0.81
N ALA A 160 7.81 -1.34 -1.93
CA ALA A 160 7.80 -1.99 -3.22
C ALA A 160 9.22 -2.08 -3.77
N LEU A 161 9.63 -3.27 -4.21
CA LEU A 161 10.90 -3.48 -4.89
C LEU A 161 10.65 -3.58 -6.38
N LYS A 162 11.38 -2.78 -7.15
CA LYS A 162 11.39 -2.83 -8.60
C LYS A 162 12.72 -3.39 -9.07
N ARG A 163 12.67 -4.58 -9.66
CA ARG A 163 13.83 -5.32 -10.13
C ARG A 163 14.36 -4.75 -11.45
N ALA A 164 15.58 -5.12 -11.79
CA ALA A 164 16.23 -4.70 -13.04
C ALA A 164 15.46 -5.10 -14.32
N ASP A 165 14.65 -6.17 -14.27
CA ASP A 165 13.78 -6.61 -15.36
C ASP A 165 12.42 -5.88 -15.41
N GLY A 166 12.20 -4.93 -14.49
CA GLY A 166 10.97 -4.18 -14.34
C GLY A 166 9.88 -4.89 -13.52
N GLN A 167 10.14 -6.10 -13.00
CA GLN A 167 9.19 -6.80 -12.14
C GLN A 167 9.03 -6.06 -10.81
N LEU A 168 7.77 -5.89 -10.40
CA LEU A 168 7.40 -5.32 -9.11
C LEU A 168 7.18 -6.43 -8.08
N ASP A 169 7.88 -6.36 -6.96
CA ASP A 169 7.73 -7.24 -5.81
C ASP A 169 7.25 -6.43 -4.59
N LEU A 170 5.97 -6.59 -4.26
CA LEU A 170 5.33 -5.91 -3.13
C LEU A 170 5.51 -6.67 -1.80
N ASN A 171 6.05 -7.89 -1.84
CA ASN A 171 6.07 -8.80 -0.69
C ASN A 171 7.48 -9.05 -0.17
N ALA A 172 8.51 -8.48 -0.81
CA ALA A 172 9.90 -8.70 -0.43
C ALA A 172 10.22 -8.22 0.99
N VAL A 173 9.56 -7.15 1.47
CA VAL A 173 9.71 -6.64 2.84
C VAL A 173 8.59 -7.15 3.74
N GLY A 174 7.33 -6.97 3.32
CA GLY A 174 6.15 -7.27 4.12
C GLY A 174 5.85 -8.76 4.28
N GLY A 175 6.18 -9.59 3.29
CA GLY A 175 5.78 -10.98 3.24
C GLY A 175 4.46 -11.21 2.51
N ASN A 176 4.03 -12.47 2.51
CA ASN A 176 2.81 -12.91 1.85
C ASN A 176 2.07 -13.92 2.75
N PHE A 177 1.00 -13.46 3.39
CA PHE A 177 0.22 -14.20 4.37
C PHE A 177 -1.24 -14.25 3.94
N HIS A 178 -1.84 -15.44 3.97
CA HIS A 178 -3.24 -15.62 3.59
C HIS A 178 -4.23 -15.09 4.64
N PHE A 179 -3.76 -14.81 5.86
CA PHE A 179 -4.55 -14.25 6.96
C PHE A 179 -4.74 -12.73 6.86
N THR A 180 -4.03 -12.06 5.95
CA THR A 180 -4.08 -10.61 5.79
C THR A 180 -5.45 -10.16 5.29
N GLU A 181 -5.98 -9.12 5.93
CA GLU A 181 -7.23 -8.51 5.55
C GLU A 181 -7.05 -7.69 4.27
N ASN A 182 -7.78 -8.05 3.23
CA ASN A 182 -7.74 -7.39 1.93
C ASN A 182 -9.15 -7.18 1.40
N ASN A 183 -9.41 -6.00 0.86
CA ASN A 183 -10.61 -5.67 0.12
C ASN A 183 -10.41 -5.88 -1.39
N TYR A 184 -11.22 -6.77 -1.97
CA TYR A 184 -11.25 -7.08 -3.40
C TYR A 184 -12.44 -6.40 -4.08
N LEU A 185 -12.18 -5.76 -5.22
CA LEU A 185 -13.18 -5.13 -6.06
C LEU A 185 -13.35 -5.95 -7.36
N ILE A 186 -14.59 -6.31 -7.66
CA ILE A 186 -14.98 -7.03 -8.87
C ILE A 186 -15.79 -6.07 -9.73
N LEU A 187 -15.34 -5.86 -10.96
CA LEU A 187 -16.03 -5.06 -11.97
C LEU A 187 -16.49 -5.96 -13.10
N VAL A 188 -17.79 -5.98 -13.36
CA VAL A 188 -18.37 -6.79 -14.44
C VAL A 188 -18.63 -5.88 -15.63
N TYR A 189 -17.82 -6.06 -16.67
CA TYR A 189 -17.97 -5.35 -17.93
C TYR A 189 -18.77 -6.20 -18.92
N TYR A 190 -19.61 -5.53 -19.71
CA TYR A 190 -20.36 -6.12 -20.81
C TYR A 190 -20.44 -5.15 -21.98
N ARG A 191 -20.36 -5.68 -23.19
CA ARG A 191 -20.55 -4.97 -24.44
C ARG A 191 -21.44 -5.82 -25.32
N ASP A 192 -22.62 -5.31 -25.68
CA ASP A 192 -23.52 -6.00 -26.59
C ASP A 192 -23.06 -5.85 -28.05
N PHE A 193 -23.60 -6.70 -28.92
CA PHE A 193 -23.32 -6.62 -30.35
C PHE A 193 -23.78 -5.27 -30.92
N GLY A 194 -22.84 -4.53 -31.50
CA GLY A 194 -23.11 -3.22 -32.11
C GLY A 194 -22.90 -2.03 -31.17
N GLU A 195 -22.58 -2.26 -29.89
CA GLU A 195 -22.21 -1.18 -28.97
C GLU A 195 -20.77 -0.68 -29.22
N LEU A 196 -20.56 0.60 -28.94
CA LEU A 196 -19.28 1.29 -29.14
C LEU A 196 -18.45 1.45 -27.86
N TYR A 197 -18.94 0.96 -26.72
CA TYR A 197 -18.29 1.11 -25.42
C TYR A 197 -18.41 -0.19 -24.59
N ASP A 198 -17.59 -0.33 -23.55
CA ASP A 198 -17.76 -1.37 -22.52
C ASP A 198 -18.56 -0.77 -21.36
N GLY A 199 -19.75 -1.30 -21.11
CA GLY A 199 -20.57 -0.90 -19.97
C GLY A 199 -20.18 -1.67 -18.71
N ILE A 200 -20.10 -1.00 -17.56
CA ILE A 200 -20.04 -1.67 -16.26
C ILE A 200 -21.48 -2.02 -15.87
N ILE A 201 -21.80 -3.31 -15.88
CA ILE A 201 -23.14 -3.82 -15.55
C ILE A 201 -23.25 -4.33 -14.11
N GLY A 202 -22.12 -4.38 -13.38
CA GLY A 202 -22.11 -4.80 -11.98
C GLY A 202 -20.82 -4.44 -11.27
N ILE A 203 -20.93 -4.17 -9.97
CA ILE A 203 -19.82 -3.92 -9.07
C ILE A 203 -20.05 -4.79 -7.83
N GLY A 204 -19.04 -5.54 -7.42
CA GLY A 204 -19.06 -6.34 -6.21
C GLY A 204 -17.80 -6.10 -5.38
N THR A 205 -17.93 -6.17 -4.06
CA THR A 205 -16.78 -6.13 -3.15
C THR A 205 -16.79 -7.35 -2.23
N ALA A 206 -15.61 -7.83 -1.88
CA ALA A 206 -15.43 -8.93 -0.93
C ALA A 206 -14.20 -8.66 -0.07
N ASN A 207 -14.26 -9.04 1.21
CA ASN A 207 -13.16 -8.86 2.15
C ASN A 207 -12.67 -10.24 2.64
N SER A 208 -11.35 -10.45 2.69
CA SER A 208 -10.76 -11.74 3.08
C SER A 208 -11.12 -12.21 4.50
N SER A 209 -11.48 -11.32 5.42
CA SER A 209 -11.95 -11.68 6.77
C SER A 209 -13.22 -12.52 6.78
N THR A 210 -14.00 -12.48 5.69
CA THR A 210 -15.26 -13.22 5.53
C THR A 210 -15.15 -14.43 4.60
N ILE A 211 -13.95 -14.68 4.04
CA ILE A 211 -13.71 -15.82 3.16
C ILE A 211 -13.66 -17.10 4.01
N THR A 212 -14.51 -18.07 3.65
CA THR A 212 -14.53 -19.40 4.25
C THR A 212 -13.71 -20.35 3.36
N ASN A 213 -12.75 -21.04 3.97
CA ASN A 213 -12.02 -22.16 3.34
C ASN A 213 -12.86 -23.44 3.37
#